data_AF-A0A1W2G786-F1
#
_entry.id   AF-A0A1W2G786-F1
#
_cell.length_a   1.000
_cell.length_b   1.000
_cell.length_c   1.000
_cell.angle_alpha   90.00
_cell.angle_beta   90.00
_cell.angle_gamma   90.00
#
_symmetry.space_group_name_H-M   'P 1'
#
loop_
_entity.id
_entity.type
_entity.pdbx_description
1 polymer ?
#
loop_
_entity_poly.entity_id
_entity_poly.type
_entity_poly.pdbx_seq_one_letter_code
_entity_poly.pdbx_strand_id
1 'polypeptide(L)'
;MISINSNIKNNEFKLLKIVLITSVVFWFLGMIKGFWFNGEQTILILDSLSFSIAVVILVALVLGGNPELLAKLFCLSWLPMFVIYWKYYGGVEGSITYVYFTVLVIFLGLLQGKSRLFMTIILCLVNLILTLDAEAEILIKIAPIENLINPLSVNYLFNSTIVAAIVVFIKVRFDKEREDIETQNQYLDRLNQELSIKNELLSNQQQQIKSIQNNLEELVHERTLELENRNKELETYAYDNAHVVRRPLSNILSLLDILNEEDREGIQKSQLKDIQKNAKDLDEVVQKINMILH
;
A
#
# COMPACT_ATOMS: atom_id res chain seq x y z
N MET A 1 -7.29 2.67 1.17
CA MET A 1 -6.54 3.94 1.43
C MET A 1 -7.33 5.20 1.08
N ILE A 2 -7.93 5.32 -0.13
CA ILE A 2 -8.68 6.53 -0.54
C ILE A 2 -9.94 6.78 0.31
N SER A 3 -10.68 5.73 0.71
CA SER A 3 -11.87 5.86 1.56
C SER A 3 -11.58 6.31 3.00
N ILE A 4 -10.43 5.93 3.56
CA ILE A 4 -10.08 6.21 4.97
C ILE A 4 -9.66 7.67 5.14
N ASN A 5 -8.84 8.19 4.22
CA ASN A 5 -8.46 9.60 4.22
C ASN A 5 -9.69 10.51 4.00
N SER A 6 -10.71 10.01 3.29
CA SER A 6 -12.00 10.71 3.14
C SER A 6 -12.83 10.71 4.43
N ASN A 7 -12.89 9.60 5.18
CA ASN A 7 -13.65 9.52 6.43
C ASN A 7 -13.02 10.33 7.57
N ILE A 8 -11.70 10.30 7.70
CA ILE A 8 -10.98 11.11 8.70
C ILE A 8 -11.17 12.60 8.43
N LYS A 9 -10.97 13.04 7.18
CA LYS A 9 -11.25 14.42 6.76
C LYS A 9 -12.71 14.82 6.95
N ASN A 10 -13.65 13.91 6.72
CA ASN A 10 -15.08 14.17 6.92
C ASN A 10 -15.43 14.36 8.41
N ASN A 11 -14.83 13.56 9.30
CA ASN A 11 -15.03 13.71 10.75
C ASN A 11 -14.39 14.98 11.30
N GLU A 12 -13.21 15.36 10.79
CA GLU A 12 -12.55 16.63 11.10
C GLU A 12 -13.40 17.83 10.67
N PHE A 13 -13.87 17.80 9.43
CA PHE A 13 -14.73 18.83 8.89
C PHE A 13 -16.00 19.00 9.75
N LYS A 14 -16.66 17.90 10.11
CA LYS A 14 -17.86 17.93 10.96
C LYS A 14 -17.57 18.52 12.34
N LEU A 15 -16.48 18.10 13.00
CA LEU A 15 -16.12 18.61 14.32
C LEU A 15 -15.81 20.10 14.28
N LEU A 16 -14.94 20.53 13.35
CA LEU A 16 -14.57 21.94 13.21
C LEU A 16 -15.80 22.79 12.89
N LYS A 17 -16.69 22.30 12.02
CA LYS A 17 -17.96 22.98 11.70
C LYS A 17 -18.85 23.15 12.93
N ILE A 18 -19.02 22.10 13.74
CA ILE A 18 -19.82 22.17 14.98
C ILE A 18 -19.22 23.21 15.93
N VAL A 19 -17.91 23.14 16.19
CA VAL A 19 -17.25 24.07 17.11
C VAL A 19 -17.34 25.50 16.60
N LEU A 20 -17.12 25.75 15.31
CA LEU A 20 -17.27 27.08 14.72
C LEU A 20 -18.70 27.62 14.83
N ILE A 21 -19.73 26.81 14.53
CA ILE A 21 -21.13 27.23 14.68
C ILE A 21 -21.43 27.58 16.15
N THR A 22 -21.03 26.71 17.09
CA THR A 22 -21.23 27.00 18.52
C THR A 22 -20.50 28.26 18.98
N SER A 23 -19.30 28.52 18.44
CA SER A 23 -18.52 29.72 18.72
C SER A 23 -19.19 30.97 18.15
N VAL A 24 -19.69 30.92 16.92
CA VAL A 24 -20.43 32.03 16.29
C VAL A 24 -21.66 32.39 17.12
N VAL A 25 -22.43 31.40 17.56
CA VAL A 25 -23.59 31.61 18.43
C VAL A 25 -23.18 32.21 19.77
N PHE A 26 -22.12 31.68 20.39
CA PHE A 26 -21.60 32.17 21.67
C PHE A 26 -21.20 33.66 21.60
N TRP A 27 -20.38 34.03 20.61
CA TRP A 27 -19.93 35.41 20.45
C TRP A 27 -21.06 36.36 20.06
N PHE A 28 -22.03 35.90 19.26
CA PHE A 28 -23.22 36.68 18.93
C PHE A 28 -24.07 36.99 20.16
N LEU A 29 -24.27 36.02 21.05
CA LEU A 29 -24.95 36.24 22.33
C LEU A 29 -24.15 37.19 23.24
N GLY A 30 -22.82 37.09 23.24
CA GLY A 30 -21.93 38.03 23.91
C GLY A 30 -22.14 39.47 23.45
N MET A 31 -22.15 39.70 22.13
CA MET A 31 -22.42 41.01 21.53
C MET A 31 -23.80 41.57 21.93
N ILE A 32 -24.85 40.74 21.87
CA ILE A 32 -26.20 41.15 22.28
C ILE A 32 -26.20 41.56 23.76
N LYS A 33 -25.57 40.76 24.63
CA LYS A 33 -25.46 41.07 26.06
C LYS A 33 -24.69 42.39 26.27
N GLY A 34 -23.56 42.57 25.60
CA GLY A 34 -22.77 43.79 25.69
C GLY A 34 -23.56 45.04 25.27
N PHE A 35 -24.36 44.94 24.21
CA PHE A 35 -25.18 46.04 23.72
C PHE A 35 -26.36 46.38 24.65
N TRP A 36 -27.03 45.36 25.19
CA TRP A 36 -28.24 45.55 26.00
C TRP A 36 -27.96 45.98 27.44
N PHE A 37 -26.83 45.56 28.01
CA PHE A 37 -26.51 45.80 29.42
C PHE A 37 -25.44 46.88 29.63
N ASN A 38 -25.19 47.75 28.64
CA ASN A 38 -24.11 48.75 28.67
C ASN A 38 -22.77 48.13 29.08
N GLY A 39 -22.40 47.03 28.42
CA GLY A 39 -21.13 46.36 28.66
C GLY A 39 -19.94 47.27 28.34
N GLU A 40 -18.81 46.97 28.99
CA GLU A 40 -17.51 47.55 28.67
C GLU A 40 -17.25 47.56 27.15
N GLN A 41 -16.94 48.75 26.60
CA GLN A 41 -16.74 48.92 25.15
C GLN A 41 -15.65 47.98 24.61
N THR A 42 -14.60 47.75 25.40
CA THR A 42 -13.51 46.85 25.02
C THR A 42 -13.99 45.41 24.86
N ILE A 43 -14.86 44.91 25.74
CA ILE A 43 -15.43 43.56 25.64
C ILE A 43 -16.31 43.45 24.39
N LEU A 44 -17.12 44.47 24.09
CA LEU A 44 -17.97 44.46 22.92
C LEU A 44 -17.15 44.43 21.61
N ILE A 45 -16.04 45.17 21.54
CA ILE A 45 -15.09 45.11 20.42
C ILE A 45 -14.47 43.70 20.31
N LEU A 46 -14.11 43.11 21.44
CA LEU A 46 -13.47 41.80 21.52
C LEU A 46 -14.41 40.66 21.08
N ASP A 47 -15.67 40.71 21.52
CA ASP A 47 -16.75 39.82 21.07
C ASP A 47 -17.00 39.98 19.57
N SER A 48 -17.04 41.22 19.06
CA SER A 48 -17.28 41.52 17.64
C SER A 48 -16.16 41.00 16.74
N LEU A 49 -14.91 41.15 17.17
CA LEU A 49 -13.75 40.65 16.43
C LEU A 49 -13.73 39.11 16.45
N SER A 50 -14.02 38.49 17.60
CA SER A 50 -14.11 37.04 17.73
C SER A 50 -15.22 36.43 16.87
N PHE A 51 -16.39 37.09 16.85
CA PHE A 51 -17.50 36.73 15.97
C PHE A 51 -17.09 36.81 14.50
N SER A 52 -16.45 37.92 14.09
CA SER A 52 -16.02 38.13 12.70
C SER A 52 -15.01 37.07 12.26
N ILE A 53 -14.02 36.75 13.09
CA ILE A 53 -13.02 35.71 12.81
C ILE A 53 -13.71 34.34 12.70
N ALA A 54 -14.62 34.00 13.61
CA ALA A 54 -15.33 32.73 13.59
C ALA A 54 -16.19 32.58 12.33
N VAL A 55 -16.89 33.63 11.90
CA VAL A 55 -17.68 33.65 10.66
C VAL A 55 -16.79 33.52 9.43
N VAL A 56 -15.69 34.27 9.35
CA VAL A 56 -14.75 34.18 8.21
C VAL A 56 -14.19 32.76 8.07
N ILE A 57 -13.79 32.14 9.18
CA ILE A 57 -13.26 30.77 9.18
C ILE A 57 -14.35 29.76 8.84
N LEU A 58 -15.59 29.95 9.32
CA LEU A 58 -16.72 29.09 8.98
C LEU A 58 -17.07 29.18 7.48
N VAL A 59 -17.08 30.38 6.91
CA VAL A 59 -17.29 30.57 5.48
C VAL A 59 -16.16 29.93 4.68
N ALA A 60 -14.90 30.15 5.07
CA ALA A 60 -13.75 29.51 4.43
C ALA A 60 -13.83 27.97 4.49
N LEU A 61 -14.36 27.41 5.58
CA LEU A 61 -14.60 25.97 5.71
C LEU A 61 -15.67 25.49 4.73
N VAL A 62 -16.80 26.21 4.62
CA VAL A 62 -17.90 25.86 3.70
C VAL A 62 -17.46 25.98 2.23
N LEU A 63 -16.57 26.91 1.91
CA LEU A 63 -15.98 27.08 0.57
C LEU A 63 -14.94 26.01 0.20
N GLY A 64 -14.70 25.02 1.07
CA GLY A 64 -13.78 23.91 0.80
C GLY A 64 -12.34 24.17 1.25
N GLY A 65 -12.11 25.13 2.15
CA GLY A 65 -10.80 25.35 2.77
C GLY A 65 -10.30 24.12 3.55
N ASN A 66 -8.98 23.99 3.70
CA ASN A 66 -8.39 22.88 4.42
C ASN A 66 -8.75 22.95 5.92
N PRO A 67 -9.49 21.96 6.47
CA PRO A 67 -9.96 21.99 7.85
C PRO A 67 -8.81 22.02 8.86
N GLU A 68 -7.69 21.37 8.57
CA GLU A 68 -6.53 21.36 9.48
C GLU A 68 -5.87 22.73 9.59
N LEU A 69 -5.74 23.44 8.47
CA LEU A 69 -5.19 24.79 8.43
C LEU A 69 -6.14 25.78 9.12
N LEU A 70 -7.44 25.67 8.83
CA LEU A 70 -8.48 26.53 9.41
C LEU A 70 -8.59 26.34 10.93
N ALA A 71 -8.49 25.11 11.43
CA ALA A 71 -8.44 24.83 12.87
C ALA A 71 -7.24 25.49 13.55
N LYS A 72 -6.05 25.47 12.91
CA LYS A 72 -4.85 26.14 13.43
C LYS A 72 -5.03 27.66 13.49
N LEU A 73 -5.56 28.26 12.43
CA LEU A 73 -5.84 29.71 12.39
C LEU A 73 -6.88 30.11 13.45
N PHE A 74 -7.92 29.30 13.62
CA PHE A 74 -8.93 29.50 14.65
C PHE A 74 -8.32 29.48 16.06
N CYS A 75 -7.58 28.43 16.41
CA CYS A 75 -6.92 28.34 17.72
C CYS A 75 -5.89 29.45 17.94
N LEU A 76 -5.13 29.83 16.90
CA LEU A 76 -4.16 30.94 16.99
C LEU A 76 -4.84 32.26 17.33
N SER A 77 -6.01 32.53 16.73
CA SER A 77 -6.76 33.76 16.98
C SER A 77 -7.28 33.89 18.42
N TRP A 78 -7.46 32.75 19.11
CA TRP A 78 -7.95 32.73 20.49
C TRP A 78 -6.88 33.05 21.54
N LEU A 79 -5.59 32.90 21.22
CA LEU A 79 -4.51 33.21 22.17
C LEU A 79 -4.49 34.68 22.63
N PRO A 80 -4.45 35.69 21.74
CA PRO A 80 -4.46 37.10 22.18
C PRO A 80 -5.79 37.48 22.84
N MET A 81 -6.89 36.90 22.38
CA MET A 81 -8.23 37.07 22.96
C MET A 81 -8.28 36.60 24.40
N PHE A 82 -7.74 35.41 24.66
CA PHE A 82 -7.69 34.81 25.98
C PHE A 82 -6.87 35.67 26.96
N VAL A 83 -5.75 36.24 26.52
CA VAL A 83 -4.94 37.17 27.34
C VAL A 83 -5.75 38.39 27.80
N ILE A 84 -6.48 39.02 26.89
CA ILE A 84 -7.29 40.20 27.22
C ILE A 84 -8.45 39.81 28.14
N TYR A 85 -9.15 38.73 27.82
CA TYR A 85 -10.23 38.21 28.66
C TYR A 85 -9.78 37.83 30.06
N TRP A 86 -8.57 37.27 30.20
CA TRP A 86 -7.98 36.94 31.50
C TRP A 86 -7.95 38.14 32.44
N LYS A 87 -7.54 39.31 31.96
CA LYS A 87 -7.47 40.53 32.78
C LYS A 87 -8.85 41.11 33.11
N TYR A 88 -9.75 41.21 32.13
CA TYR A 88 -11.09 41.78 32.36
C TYR A 88 -11.95 40.97 33.34
N TYR A 89 -11.80 39.65 33.31
CA TYR A 89 -12.63 38.73 34.11
C TYR A 89 -11.98 38.30 35.43
N GLY A 90 -10.96 39.02 35.92
CA GLY A 90 -10.39 38.84 37.26
C GLY A 90 -9.30 37.76 37.38
N GLY A 91 -8.75 37.28 36.26
CA GLY A 91 -7.62 36.36 36.25
C GLY A 91 -7.84 35.10 37.08
N VAL A 92 -6.92 34.83 38.01
CA VAL A 92 -6.91 33.63 38.87
C VAL A 92 -8.12 33.59 39.81
N GLU A 93 -8.53 34.74 40.34
CA GLU A 93 -9.68 34.84 41.25
C GLU A 93 -11.02 34.88 40.49
N GLY A 94 -10.94 35.03 39.17
CA GLY A 94 -12.04 35.19 38.26
C GLY A 94 -12.62 33.90 37.69
N SER A 95 -13.76 34.02 37.01
CA SER A 95 -14.41 32.91 36.31
C SER A 95 -13.67 32.44 35.04
N ILE A 96 -12.70 33.22 34.57
CA ILE A 96 -11.94 32.91 33.35
C ILE A 96 -11.01 31.70 33.51
N THR A 97 -10.62 31.36 34.74
CA THR A 97 -9.91 30.11 35.06
C THR A 97 -10.66 28.86 34.60
N TYR A 98 -12.00 28.87 34.67
CA TYR A 98 -12.80 27.74 34.18
C TYR A 98 -12.87 27.70 32.65
N VAL A 99 -12.91 28.88 32.02
CA VAL A 99 -12.92 29.00 30.55
C VAL A 99 -11.60 28.49 29.96
N TYR A 100 -10.47 28.66 30.66
CA TYR A 100 -9.18 28.08 30.26
C TYR A 100 -9.28 26.56 30.00
N PHE A 101 -9.92 25.81 30.91
CA PHE A 101 -10.07 24.36 30.74
C PHE A 101 -10.94 24.02 29.53
N THR A 102 -12.00 24.79 29.29
CA THR A 102 -12.83 24.64 28.09
C THR A 102 -12.02 24.90 26.81
N VAL A 103 -11.23 25.98 26.76
CA VAL A 103 -10.34 26.30 25.62
C VAL A 103 -9.31 25.20 25.41
N LEU A 104 -8.70 24.69 26.48
CA LEU A 104 -7.70 23.62 26.44
C LEU A 104 -8.28 22.34 25.84
N VAL A 105 -9.48 21.94 26.27
CA VAL A 105 -10.16 20.76 25.75
C VAL A 105 -10.57 20.95 24.28
N ILE A 106 -10.99 22.15 23.88
CA ILE A 106 -11.25 22.50 22.47
C ILE A 106 -9.97 22.37 21.63
N PHE A 107 -8.83 22.87 22.13
CA PHE A 107 -7.53 22.75 21.44
C PHE A 107 -7.11 21.30 21.27
N LEU A 108 -7.29 20.47 22.30
CA LEU A 108 -7.00 19.04 22.25
C LEU A 108 -7.90 18.27 21.28
N GLY A 109 -9.16 18.67 21.16
CA GLY A 109 -10.14 18.05 20.26
C GLY A 109 -10.02 18.49 18.80
N LEU A 110 -9.70 19.75 18.53
CA LEU A 110 -9.61 20.32 17.18
C LEU A 110 -8.27 20.07 16.50
N LEU A 111 -7.16 20.17 17.23
CA LEU A 111 -5.83 20.11 16.64
C LEU A 111 -5.33 18.66 16.57
N GLN A 112 -4.47 18.38 15.59
CA GLN A 112 -3.90 17.05 15.38
C GLN A 112 -2.38 17.05 15.29
N GLY A 113 -1.81 15.85 15.44
CA GLY A 113 -0.37 15.59 15.29
C GLY A 113 0.50 16.47 16.18
N LYS A 114 1.63 16.93 15.63
CA LYS A 114 2.59 17.78 16.35
C LYS A 114 2.03 19.17 16.67
N SER A 115 1.10 19.69 15.85
CA SER A 115 0.49 21.01 16.06
C SER A 115 -0.35 21.06 17.33
N ARG A 116 -1.02 19.97 17.70
CA ARG A 116 -1.77 19.87 18.95
C ARG A 116 -0.87 20.08 20.15
N LEU A 117 0.25 19.35 20.20
CA LEU A 117 1.20 19.42 21.31
C LEU A 117 1.83 20.82 21.40
N PHE A 118 2.28 21.37 20.26
CA PHE A 118 2.87 22.71 20.20
C PHE A 118 1.91 23.81 20.69
N MET A 119 0.68 23.86 20.16
CA MET A 119 -0.30 24.89 20.54
C MET A 119 -0.80 24.74 21.98
N THR A 120 -0.94 23.51 22.48
CA THR A 120 -1.34 23.28 23.87
C THR A 120 -0.24 23.72 24.84
N ILE A 121 1.03 23.44 24.52
CA ILE A 121 2.16 23.94 25.32
C ILE A 121 2.18 25.47 25.32
N ILE A 122 1.99 26.11 24.16
CA ILE A 122 1.88 27.58 24.09
C ILE A 122 0.76 28.10 24.97
N LEU A 123 -0.44 27.51 24.91
CA LEU A 123 -1.58 27.92 25.73
C LEU A 123 -1.28 27.77 27.23
N CYS A 124 -0.64 26.67 27.65
CA CYS A 124 -0.22 26.46 29.04
C CYS A 124 0.85 27.47 29.47
N LEU A 125 1.83 27.78 28.62
CA LEU A 125 2.84 28.80 28.90
C LEU A 125 2.21 30.19 29.01
N VAL A 126 1.29 30.55 28.12
CA VAL A 126 0.52 31.79 28.20
C VAL A 126 -0.24 31.85 29.52
N ASN A 127 -0.95 30.79 29.90
CA ASN A 127 -1.66 30.76 31.17
C ASN A 127 -0.73 30.87 32.40
N LEU A 128 0.42 30.20 32.36
CA LEU A 128 1.43 30.31 33.42
C LEU A 128 1.95 31.74 33.56
N ILE A 129 2.30 32.38 32.44
CA ILE A 129 2.76 33.78 32.42
C ILE A 129 1.67 34.71 32.97
N LEU A 130 0.41 34.53 32.55
CA LEU A 130 -0.72 35.34 33.03
C LEU A 130 -1.03 35.14 34.51
N THR A 131 -0.75 33.95 35.04
CA THR A 131 -0.90 33.63 36.46
C THR A 131 0.18 34.29 37.29
N LEU A 132 1.44 34.31 36.80
CA LEU A 132 2.54 35.00 37.46
C LEU A 132 2.40 36.54 37.37
N ASP A 133 1.84 37.05 36.28
CA ASP A 133 1.55 38.47 36.07
C ASP A 133 0.30 38.96 36.85
N ALA A 134 -0.38 38.08 37.59
CA ALA A 134 -1.54 38.45 38.40
C ALA A 134 -1.17 39.45 39.50
N GLU A 135 0.01 39.32 40.10
CA GLU A 135 0.50 40.19 41.17
C GLU A 135 1.36 41.36 40.66
N ALA A 136 1.98 41.19 39.50
CA ALA A 136 3.02 42.10 39.01
C ALA A 136 2.51 43.24 38.11
N GLU A 137 1.32 43.08 37.51
CA GLU A 137 0.71 44.02 36.54
C GLU A 137 1.65 44.47 35.39
N ILE A 138 2.61 43.63 34.98
CA ILE A 138 3.69 44.00 34.03
C ILE A 138 3.19 44.01 32.58
N LEU A 139 2.27 43.12 32.20
CA LEU A 139 1.89 42.97 30.78
C LEU A 139 0.85 43.99 30.30
N ILE A 140 -0.27 44.12 31.01
CA ILE A 140 -1.36 45.05 30.67
C ILE A 140 -2.08 45.45 31.96
N LYS A 141 -2.14 46.76 32.24
CA LYS A 141 -2.81 47.32 33.42
C LYS A 141 -4.26 47.66 33.10
N ILE A 142 -5.16 46.74 33.41
CA ILE A 142 -6.62 46.89 33.25
C ILE A 142 -7.26 46.57 34.59
N ALA A 143 -8.13 47.45 35.09
CA ALA A 143 -8.91 47.18 36.29
C ALA A 143 -9.94 46.07 36.00
N PRO A 144 -10.06 45.04 36.86
CA PRO A 144 -11.07 44.01 36.68
C PRO A 144 -12.48 44.62 36.79
N ILE A 145 -13.44 44.03 36.08
CA ILE A 145 -14.82 44.49 36.13
C ILE A 145 -15.41 44.16 37.50
N GLU A 146 -15.60 45.18 38.34
CA GLU A 146 -16.35 45.08 39.58
C GLU A 146 -17.84 44.82 39.25
N ASN A 147 -18.42 43.79 39.89
CA ASN A 147 -19.79 43.28 39.68
C ASN A 147 -19.97 42.34 38.47
N LEU A 148 -19.25 41.21 38.46
CA LEU A 148 -19.62 40.09 37.60
C LEU A 148 -21.00 39.54 38.02
N ILE A 149 -22.02 39.75 37.17
CA ILE A 149 -23.43 39.38 37.38
C ILE A 149 -23.65 37.85 37.58
N ASN A 150 -22.63 37.01 37.31
CA ASN A 150 -22.72 35.56 37.44
C ASN A 150 -21.96 35.06 38.67
N PRO A 151 -22.60 34.35 39.62
CA PRO A 151 -21.90 33.73 40.73
C PRO A 151 -20.93 32.67 40.22
N LEU A 152 -19.75 32.60 40.85
CA LEU A 152 -18.65 31.68 40.50
C LEU A 152 -19.12 30.22 40.30
N SER A 153 -20.11 29.80 41.10
CA SER A 153 -20.73 28.48 41.04
C SER A 153 -21.45 28.18 39.72
N VAL A 154 -22.15 29.15 39.13
CA VAL A 154 -22.86 28.97 37.85
C VAL A 154 -21.85 28.78 36.72
N ASN A 155 -20.80 29.62 36.68
CA ASN A 155 -19.73 29.49 35.68
C ASN A 155 -18.99 28.16 35.79
N TYR A 156 -18.77 27.66 37.01
CA TYR A 156 -18.18 26.35 37.25
C TYR A 156 -19.06 25.21 36.70
N LEU A 157 -20.38 25.22 36.98
CA LEU A 157 -21.30 24.19 36.49
C LEU A 157 -21.40 24.16 34.97
N PHE A 158 -21.47 25.32 34.33
CA PHE A 158 -21.46 25.41 32.86
C PHE A 158 -20.16 24.86 32.27
N ASN A 159 -18.99 25.30 32.75
CA ASN A 159 -17.70 24.83 32.21
C ASN A 159 -17.48 23.34 32.45
N SER A 160 -17.78 22.82 33.63
CA SER A 160 -17.65 21.39 33.92
C SER A 160 -18.55 20.53 33.03
N THR A 161 -19.78 20.98 32.75
CA THR A 161 -20.69 20.31 31.81
C THR A 161 -20.16 20.32 30.38
N ILE A 162 -19.63 21.46 29.92
CA ILE A 162 -19.05 21.59 28.57
C ILE A 162 -17.81 20.70 28.44
N VAL A 163 -16.91 20.74 29.42
CA VAL A 163 -15.71 19.90 29.43
C VAL A 163 -16.10 18.42 29.42
N ALA A 164 -17.05 18.00 30.25
CA ALA A 164 -17.53 16.62 30.26
C ALA A 164 -18.11 16.21 28.90
N ALA A 165 -18.94 17.05 28.28
CA ALA A 165 -19.52 16.78 26.97
C ALA A 165 -18.45 16.64 25.88
N ILE A 166 -17.45 17.52 25.86
CA ILE A 166 -16.37 17.45 24.86
C ILE A 166 -15.48 16.23 25.11
N VAL A 167 -15.15 15.92 26.37
CA VAL A 167 -14.35 14.73 26.71
C VAL A 167 -15.06 13.45 26.27
N VAL A 168 -16.37 13.33 26.53
CA VAL A 168 -17.16 12.19 26.06
C VAL A 168 -17.17 12.12 24.53
N PHE A 169 -17.38 13.24 23.85
CA PHE A 169 -17.34 13.31 22.39
C PHE A 169 -15.98 12.85 21.82
N ILE A 170 -14.88 13.35 22.40
CA ILE A 170 -13.52 12.98 22.03
C ILE A 170 -13.30 11.48 22.25
N LYS A 171 -13.72 10.94 23.41
CA LYS A 171 -13.58 9.53 23.75
C LYS A 171 -14.30 8.64 22.74
N VAL A 172 -15.57 8.93 22.44
CA VAL A 172 -16.37 8.17 21.46
C VAL A 172 -15.70 8.17 20.08
N ARG A 173 -15.13 9.30 19.66
CA ARG A 173 -14.37 9.38 18.40
C ARG A 173 -13.12 8.50 18.42
N PHE A 174 -12.32 8.58 19.49
CA PHE A 174 -11.10 7.78 19.61
C PHE A 174 -11.39 6.28 19.68
N ASP A 175 -12.45 5.88 20.41
CA ASP A 175 -12.87 4.49 20.49
C ASP A 175 -13.25 3.95 19.10
N LYS A 176 -13.95 4.78 18.29
CA LYS A 176 -14.30 4.40 16.92
C LYS A 176 -13.09 4.27 16.00
N GLU A 177 -12.15 5.21 16.09
CA GLU A 177 -10.90 5.17 15.32
C GLU A 177 -10.07 3.93 15.68
N ARG A 178 -10.04 3.55 16.97
CA ARG A 178 -9.35 2.35 17.44
C ARG A 178 -9.96 1.07 16.87
N GLU A 179 -11.29 0.97 16.84
CA GLU A 179 -12.01 -0.16 16.25
C GLU A 179 -11.70 -0.30 14.75
N ASP A 180 -11.71 0.82 14.01
CA ASP A 180 -11.41 0.83 12.58
C ASP A 180 -9.94 0.43 12.29
N ILE A 181 -8.99 0.79 13.16
CA ILE A 181 -7.59 0.34 13.04
C ILE A 181 -7.48 -1.16 13.33
N GLU A 182 -8.18 -1.67 14.35
CA GLU A 182 -8.14 -3.07 14.72
C GLU A 182 -8.69 -3.97 13.61
N THR A 183 -9.81 -3.59 13.00
CA THR A 183 -10.37 -4.31 11.85
C THR A 183 -9.43 -4.32 10.65
N GLN A 184 -8.70 -3.23 10.41
CA GLN A 184 -7.69 -3.17 9.34
C GLN A 184 -6.50 -4.09 9.61
N ASN A 185 -6.00 -4.13 10.84
CA ASN A 185 -4.91 -5.04 11.19
C ASN A 185 -5.33 -6.50 11.00
N GLN A 186 -6.54 -6.87 11.43
CA GLN A 186 -7.08 -8.21 11.21
C GLN A 186 -7.22 -8.54 9.71
N TYR A 187 -7.64 -7.59 8.89
CA TYR A 187 -7.71 -7.76 7.43
C TYR A 187 -6.32 -7.97 6.82
N LEU A 188 -5.33 -7.17 7.23
CA LEU A 188 -3.94 -7.31 6.77
C LEU A 188 -3.34 -8.66 7.18
N ASP A 189 -3.63 -9.13 8.39
CA ASP A 189 -3.17 -10.43 8.86
C ASP A 189 -3.74 -11.57 8.02
N ARG A 190 -5.04 -11.52 7.68
CA ARG A 190 -5.66 -12.50 6.77
C ARG A 190 -5.02 -12.48 5.39
N LEU A 191 -4.76 -11.30 4.83
CA LEU A 191 -4.13 -11.15 3.53
C LEU A 191 -2.69 -11.70 3.55
N ASN A 192 -1.94 -11.44 4.61
CA ASN A 192 -0.59 -11.98 4.80
C ASN A 192 -0.61 -13.51 4.91
N GLN A 193 -1.58 -14.10 5.62
CA GLN A 193 -1.77 -15.55 5.68
C GLN A 193 -2.08 -16.15 4.31
N GLU A 194 -3.01 -15.54 3.55
CA GLU A 194 -3.36 -16.00 2.21
C GLU A 194 -2.16 -15.94 1.26
N LEU A 195 -1.38 -14.86 1.31
CA LEU A 195 -0.15 -14.73 0.53
C LEU A 195 0.88 -15.80 0.93
N SER A 196 1.01 -16.09 2.22
CA SER A 196 1.92 -17.13 2.70
C SER A 196 1.54 -18.50 2.13
N ILE A 197 0.25 -18.86 2.18
CA ILE A 197 -0.26 -20.13 1.64
C ILE A 197 -0.02 -20.21 0.12
N LYS A 198 -0.30 -19.13 -0.62
CA LYS A 198 -0.04 -19.09 -2.07
C LYS A 198 1.44 -19.21 -2.40
N ASN A 199 2.32 -18.57 -1.63
CA ASN A 199 3.76 -18.68 -1.82
C ASN A 199 4.26 -20.10 -1.57
N GLU A 200 3.76 -20.76 -0.53
CA GLU A 200 4.08 -22.17 -0.26
C GLU A 200 3.60 -23.08 -1.40
N LEU A 201 2.37 -22.88 -1.88
CA LEU A 201 1.84 -23.61 -3.04
C LEU A 201 2.71 -23.42 -4.30
N LEU A 202 3.08 -22.17 -4.60
CA LEU A 202 3.95 -21.84 -5.74
C LEU A 202 5.32 -22.49 -5.60
N SER A 203 5.90 -22.48 -4.40
CA SER A 203 7.18 -23.13 -4.13
C SER A 203 7.10 -24.64 -4.37
N ASN A 204 6.05 -25.29 -3.89
CA ASN A 204 5.81 -26.72 -4.12
C ASN A 204 5.61 -27.03 -5.60
N GLN A 205 4.83 -26.22 -6.33
CA GLN A 205 4.65 -26.37 -7.78
C GLN A 205 5.97 -26.20 -8.54
N GLN A 206 6.81 -25.24 -8.14
CA GLN A 206 8.13 -25.04 -8.75
C GLN A 206 9.04 -26.25 -8.53
N GLN A 207 9.01 -26.87 -7.35
CA GLN A 207 9.75 -28.10 -7.08
C GLN A 207 9.25 -29.27 -7.94
N GLN A 208 7.93 -29.42 -8.09
CA GLN A 208 7.35 -30.45 -8.96
C GLN A 208 7.76 -30.28 -10.42
N ILE A 209 7.65 -29.06 -10.96
CA ILE A 209 8.08 -28.75 -12.33
C ILE A 209 9.56 -29.09 -12.51
N LYS A 210 10.41 -28.71 -11.55
CA LYS A 210 11.84 -29.03 -11.61
C LYS A 210 12.09 -30.54 -11.60
N SER A 211 11.36 -31.30 -10.80
CA SER A 211 11.49 -32.77 -10.78
C SER A 211 11.06 -33.41 -12.11
N ILE A 212 9.98 -32.91 -12.72
CA ILE A 212 9.50 -33.37 -14.03
C ILE A 212 10.53 -33.03 -15.11
N GLN A 213 11.09 -31.82 -15.08
CA GLN A 213 12.13 -31.39 -16.02
C GLN A 213 13.34 -32.32 -15.95
N ASN A 214 13.86 -32.58 -14.74
CA ASN A 214 15.01 -33.48 -14.57
C ASN A 214 14.73 -34.89 -15.12
N ASN A 215 13.55 -35.44 -14.84
CA ASN A 215 13.15 -36.76 -15.33
C ASN A 215 13.00 -36.79 -16.87
N LEU A 216 12.46 -35.72 -17.46
CA LEU A 216 12.37 -35.59 -18.91
C LEU A 216 13.76 -35.48 -19.56
N GLU A 217 14.68 -34.73 -18.97
CA GLU A 217 16.06 -34.62 -19.44
C GLU A 217 16.78 -35.98 -19.39
N GLU A 218 16.60 -36.74 -18.31
CA GLU A 218 17.14 -38.09 -18.17
C GLU A 218 16.56 -39.05 -19.22
N LEU A 219 15.24 -39.06 -19.40
CA LEU A 219 14.58 -39.90 -20.40
C LEU A 219 14.99 -39.54 -21.83
N VAL A 220 15.09 -38.25 -22.15
CA VAL A 220 15.56 -37.78 -23.46
C VAL A 220 17.00 -38.22 -23.68
N HIS A 221 17.86 -38.11 -22.67
CA HIS A 221 19.25 -38.57 -22.77
C HIS A 221 19.33 -40.08 -23.01
N GLU A 222 18.61 -40.89 -22.23
CA GLU A 222 18.57 -42.35 -22.37
C GLU A 222 18.09 -42.77 -23.77
N ARG A 223 17.00 -42.17 -24.25
CA ARG A 223 16.46 -42.46 -25.59
C ARG A 223 17.37 -42.01 -26.71
N THR A 224 18.04 -40.86 -26.55
CA THR A 224 19.02 -40.40 -27.54
C THR A 224 20.18 -41.37 -27.63
N LEU A 225 20.70 -41.84 -26.49
CA LEU A 225 21.80 -42.79 -26.42
C LEU A 225 21.40 -44.16 -27.00
N GLU A 226 20.18 -44.63 -26.71
CA GLU A 226 19.60 -45.84 -27.32
C GLU A 226 19.54 -45.70 -28.86
N LEU A 227 19.00 -44.58 -29.36
CA LEU A 227 18.90 -44.31 -30.80
C LEU A 227 20.27 -44.21 -31.48
N GLU A 228 21.24 -43.54 -30.86
CA GLU A 228 22.61 -43.45 -31.38
C GLU A 228 23.26 -44.83 -31.48
N ASN A 229 23.11 -45.68 -30.46
CA ASN A 229 23.59 -47.05 -30.49
C ASN A 229 22.93 -47.87 -31.61
N ARG A 230 21.61 -47.79 -31.73
CA ARG A 230 20.87 -48.46 -32.82
C ARG A 230 21.28 -47.97 -34.20
N ASN A 231 21.50 -46.66 -34.35
CA ASN A 231 21.93 -46.09 -35.61
C ASN A 231 23.33 -46.58 -35.99
N LYS A 232 24.24 -46.68 -35.02
CA LYS A 232 25.59 -47.23 -35.22
C LYS A 232 25.57 -48.72 -35.57
N GLU A 233 24.69 -49.50 -34.94
CA GLU A 233 24.45 -50.90 -35.31
C GLU A 233 23.99 -50.99 -36.78
N LEU A 234 22.99 -50.20 -37.18
CA LEU A 234 22.47 -50.16 -38.55
C LEU A 234 23.54 -49.74 -39.57
N GLU A 235 24.38 -48.76 -39.26
CA GLU A 235 25.49 -48.34 -40.12
C GLU A 235 26.50 -49.48 -40.32
N THR A 236 26.84 -50.19 -39.24
CA THR A 236 27.73 -51.36 -39.29
C THR A 236 27.13 -52.46 -40.15
N TYR A 237 25.84 -52.78 -39.97
CA TYR A 237 25.13 -53.75 -40.81
C TYR A 237 25.09 -53.34 -42.29
N ALA A 238 24.83 -52.06 -42.58
CA ALA A 238 24.80 -51.54 -43.94
C ALA A 238 26.18 -51.66 -44.61
N TYR A 239 27.26 -51.35 -43.88
CA TYR A 239 28.62 -51.51 -44.35
C TYR A 239 28.97 -52.97 -44.66
N ASP A 240 28.67 -53.87 -43.74
CA ASP A 240 28.94 -55.31 -43.90
C ASP A 240 28.14 -55.88 -45.09
N ASN A 241 26.86 -55.54 -45.20
CA ASN A 241 26.01 -55.95 -46.31
C ASN A 241 26.56 -55.44 -47.65
N ALA A 242 26.95 -54.16 -47.73
CA ALA A 242 27.55 -53.60 -48.93
C ALA A 242 28.86 -54.33 -49.32
N HIS A 243 29.70 -54.69 -48.34
CA HIS A 243 30.95 -55.43 -48.59
C HIS A 243 30.70 -56.85 -49.11
N VAL A 244 29.74 -57.56 -48.51
CA VAL A 244 29.37 -58.91 -48.93
C VAL A 244 28.77 -58.91 -50.33
N VAL A 245 27.93 -57.92 -50.67
CA VAL A 245 27.34 -57.73 -52.02
C VAL A 245 28.39 -57.32 -53.05
N ARG A 246 29.35 -56.48 -52.67
CA ARG A 246 30.39 -55.98 -53.58
C ARG A 246 31.29 -57.08 -54.13
N ARG A 247 31.63 -58.12 -53.34
CA ARG A 247 32.49 -59.23 -53.77
C ARG A 247 31.96 -59.96 -55.02
N PRO A 248 30.76 -60.56 -55.03
CA PRO A 248 30.23 -61.23 -56.21
C PRO A 248 29.96 -60.24 -57.35
N LEU A 249 29.54 -59.00 -57.07
CA LEU A 249 29.36 -57.98 -58.10
C LEU A 249 30.67 -57.62 -58.82
N SER A 250 31.77 -57.39 -58.09
CA SER A 250 33.09 -57.15 -58.68
C SER A 250 33.60 -58.33 -59.49
N ASN A 251 33.32 -59.56 -59.06
CA ASN A 251 33.64 -60.76 -59.85
C ASN A 251 32.85 -60.82 -61.16
N ILE A 252 31.57 -60.44 -61.17
CA ILE A 252 30.75 -60.36 -62.39
C ILE A 252 31.31 -59.29 -63.33
N LEU A 253 31.58 -58.08 -62.82
CA LEU A 253 32.11 -56.96 -63.61
C LEU A 253 33.48 -57.31 -64.23
N SER A 254 34.39 -57.89 -63.46
CA SER A 254 35.70 -58.32 -63.98
C SER A 254 35.59 -59.38 -65.07
N LEU A 255 34.67 -60.35 -64.94
CA LEU A 255 34.44 -61.33 -66.00
C LEU A 255 33.82 -60.70 -67.25
N LEU A 256 32.95 -59.70 -67.09
CA LEU A 256 32.41 -58.93 -68.23
C LEU A 256 33.48 -58.09 -68.92
N ASP A 257 34.40 -57.49 -68.17
CA ASP A 257 35.54 -56.75 -68.72
C ASP A 257 36.46 -57.68 -69.54
N ILE A 258 36.76 -58.88 -69.03
CA ILE A 258 37.52 -59.90 -69.77
C ILE A 258 36.80 -60.29 -71.08
N LEU A 259 35.48 -60.46 -71.04
CA LEU A 259 34.69 -60.76 -72.24
C LEU A 259 34.64 -59.61 -73.25
N ASN A 260 34.79 -58.36 -72.80
CA ASN A 260 34.81 -57.19 -73.68
C ASN A 260 36.20 -56.92 -74.27
N GLU A 261 37.27 -57.36 -73.62
CA GLU A 261 38.66 -57.25 -74.11
C GLU A 261 39.05 -58.40 -75.07
N GLU A 262 38.39 -59.57 -74.97
CA GLU A 262 38.55 -60.70 -75.90
C GLU A 262 37.82 -60.45 -77.23
N ASP A 263 38.42 -59.61 -78.07
CA ASP A 263 38.04 -59.45 -79.47
C ASP A 263 38.44 -60.73 -80.24
N ARG A 264 37.44 -61.57 -80.54
CA ARG A 264 37.37 -62.65 -81.57
C ARG A 264 37.30 -64.11 -81.08
N GLU A 265 36.34 -64.81 -81.71
CA GLU A 265 36.15 -66.25 -81.82
C GLU A 265 35.68 -67.02 -80.56
N GLY A 266 34.38 -66.88 -80.30
CA GLY A 266 33.57 -67.88 -79.60
C GLY A 266 33.61 -67.72 -78.09
N ILE A 267 32.65 -66.98 -77.54
CA ILE A 267 32.36 -66.93 -76.10
C ILE A 267 32.39 -68.37 -75.55
N GLN A 268 33.41 -68.70 -74.75
CA GLN A 268 33.50 -70.05 -74.21
C GLN A 268 32.36 -70.23 -73.22
N LYS A 269 31.59 -71.31 -73.40
CA LYS A 269 30.45 -71.68 -72.56
C LYS A 269 30.83 -71.79 -71.06
N SER A 270 32.11 -71.87 -70.73
CA SER A 270 32.69 -71.77 -69.39
C SER A 270 32.58 -70.36 -68.80
N GLN A 271 33.01 -69.31 -69.50
CA GLN A 271 32.97 -67.92 -69.00
C GLN A 271 31.53 -67.44 -68.73
N LEU A 272 30.58 -67.78 -69.62
CA LEU A 272 29.14 -67.51 -69.41
C LEU A 272 28.58 -68.25 -68.18
N LYS A 273 29.05 -69.47 -67.91
CA LYS A 273 28.65 -70.22 -66.71
C LYS A 273 29.18 -69.58 -65.44
N ASP A 274 30.39 -69.03 -65.46
CA ASP A 274 30.99 -68.38 -64.29
C ASP A 274 30.32 -67.03 -63.97
N ILE A 275 29.93 -66.26 -64.99
CA ILE A 275 29.08 -65.07 -64.79
C ILE A 275 27.71 -65.45 -64.23
N GLN A 276 27.07 -66.48 -64.80
CA GLN A 276 25.78 -66.96 -64.31
C GLN A 276 25.86 -67.46 -62.86
N LYS A 277 26.97 -68.09 -62.48
CA LYS A 277 27.24 -68.53 -61.11
C LYS A 277 27.42 -67.35 -60.17
N ASN A 278 28.27 -66.37 -60.51
CA ASN A 278 28.48 -65.20 -59.66
C ASN A 278 27.22 -64.33 -59.53
N ALA A 279 26.40 -64.23 -60.58
CA ALA A 279 25.09 -63.58 -60.53
C ALA A 279 24.10 -64.30 -59.61
N LYS A 280 24.14 -65.63 -59.59
CA LYS A 280 23.34 -66.45 -58.67
C LYS A 280 23.83 -66.32 -57.22
N ASP A 281 25.14 -66.29 -57.00
CA ASP A 281 25.73 -66.07 -55.69
C ASP A 281 25.37 -64.66 -55.15
N LEU A 282 25.34 -63.65 -56.02
CA LEU A 282 24.85 -62.30 -55.68
C LEU A 282 23.37 -62.29 -55.31
N ASP A 283 22.52 -62.99 -56.07
CA ASP A 283 21.09 -63.12 -55.78
C ASP A 283 20.83 -63.81 -54.43
N GLU A 284 21.58 -64.87 -54.11
CA GLU A 284 21.50 -65.55 -52.81
C GLU A 284 21.93 -64.64 -51.64
N VAL A 285 22.96 -63.81 -51.83
CA VAL A 285 23.39 -62.82 -50.83
C VAL A 285 22.30 -61.77 -50.62
N VAL A 286 21.70 -61.23 -51.69
CA VAL A 286 20.63 -60.22 -51.60
C VAL A 286 19.37 -60.79 -50.93
N GLN A 287 19.01 -62.04 -51.23
CA GLN A 287 17.90 -62.73 -50.55
C GLN A 287 18.15 -62.89 -49.04
N LYS A 288 19.37 -63.26 -48.63
CA LYS A 288 19.74 -63.34 -47.21
C LYS A 288 19.64 -62.00 -46.50
N ILE A 289 20.07 -60.91 -47.14
CA ILE A 289 19.98 -59.55 -46.57
C ILE A 289 18.50 -59.15 -46.36
N ASN A 290 17.64 -59.40 -47.34
CA ASN A 290 16.21 -59.08 -47.24
C ASN A 290 15.46 -59.90 -46.17
N MET A 291 15.90 -61.12 -45.86
CA MET A 291 15.31 -61.93 -44.78
C MET A 291 15.69 -61.44 -43.38
N ILE A 292 16.78 -60.69 -43.23
CA ILE A 292 17.24 -60.16 -41.93
C ILE A 292 16.63 -58.78 -41.63
N LEU A 293 16.21 -58.05 -42.67
CA LEU A 293 15.60 -56.71 -42.58
C LEU A 293 14.09 -56.72 -42.23
N HIS A 294 13.44 -57.90 -42.19
CA HIS A 294 12.03 -58.09 -41.86
C HIS A 294 11.86 -58.96 -40.60
#